data_AF-A0A815PDZ9-F1
#
_entry.id   AF-A0A815PDZ9-F1
#
_cell.length_a   1.000
_cell.length_b   1.000
_cell.length_c   1.000
_cell.angle_alpha   90.00
_cell.angle_beta   90.00
_cell.angle_gamma   90.00
#
_symmetry.space_group_name_H-M   'P 1'
#
loop_
_entity.id
_entity.type
_entity.pdbx_description
1 polymer ?
#
loop_
_entity_poly.entity_id
_entity_poly.type
_entity_poly.pdbx_seq_one_letter_code
_entity_poly.pdbx_strand_id
1 'polypeptide(L)'
;QQRTLARERSATRRALLTPEETQQQRATIREINAARRVAFTPKEIEQQRSLAVDRSMAKRATATPIEAEEQRVLARERTATRRAARVSEEAKQQQTVAYKATRLQKTVKQKQTVMKRKPNQDAKVDWPKPVDMDCKVNCLKNFIQHMSMDSLTESVCGICNIRRYKRELRHVPLSKIPSIELLKIHPDLHNIIPKIQEINSFNSN
;
A
#
# COMPACT_ATOMS: atom_id res chain seq x y z
N GLN A 1 -44.99 30.62 2.65
CA GLN A 1 -44.79 31.88 3.38
C GLN A 1 -44.09 31.68 4.74
N GLN A 2 -44.53 30.77 5.62
CA GLN A 2 -43.84 30.57 6.92
C GLN A 2 -42.40 29.99 6.81
N ARG A 3 -42.16 29.07 5.86
CA ARG A 3 -40.82 28.48 5.63
C ARG A 3 -39.79 29.48 5.10
N THR A 4 -40.23 30.46 4.30
CA THR A 4 -39.35 31.52 3.75
C THR A 4 -38.96 32.50 4.86
N LEU A 5 -39.93 32.93 5.67
CA LEU A 5 -39.69 33.77 6.85
C LEU A 5 -38.75 33.11 7.89
N ALA A 6 -38.87 31.78 8.10
CA ALA A 6 -37.96 31.06 8.99
C ALA A 6 -36.51 31.00 8.46
N ARG A 7 -36.34 30.87 7.14
CA ARG A 7 -35.03 30.90 6.48
C ARG A 7 -34.39 32.28 6.56
N GLU A 8 -35.17 33.33 6.34
CA GLU A 8 -34.73 34.72 6.45
C GLU A 8 -34.28 35.04 7.88
N ARG A 9 -35.10 34.75 8.90
CA ARG A 9 -34.72 34.94 10.31
C ARG A 9 -33.44 34.21 10.69
N SER A 10 -33.23 33.00 10.14
CA SER A 10 -32.00 32.22 10.35
C SER A 10 -30.80 32.81 9.61
N ALA A 11 -31.00 33.37 8.42
CA ALA A 11 -29.94 34.05 7.67
C ALA A 11 -29.51 35.35 8.39
N THR A 12 -30.46 36.16 8.84
CA THR A 12 -30.20 37.38 9.61
C THR A 12 -29.49 37.06 10.92
N ARG A 13 -29.93 36.02 11.64
CA ARG A 13 -29.26 35.59 12.87
C ARG A 13 -27.81 35.17 12.63
N ARG A 14 -27.53 34.44 11.55
CA ARG A 14 -26.16 34.05 11.20
C ARG A 14 -25.28 35.23 10.81
N ALA A 15 -25.85 36.24 10.15
CA ALA A 15 -25.13 37.45 9.75
C ALA A 15 -24.74 38.33 10.95
N LEU A 16 -25.46 38.23 12.05
CA LEU A 16 -25.22 38.99 13.29
C LEU A 16 -24.28 38.29 14.27
N LEU A 17 -23.82 37.06 13.98
CA LEU A 17 -22.91 36.34 14.86
C LEU A 17 -21.52 36.97 14.82
N THR A 18 -20.92 37.12 16.00
CA THR A 18 -19.52 37.47 16.12
C THR A 18 -18.62 36.33 15.62
N PRO A 19 -17.34 36.62 15.29
CA PRO A 19 -16.39 35.58 14.90
C PRO A 19 -16.20 34.51 15.98
N GLU A 20 -16.24 34.90 17.25
CA GLU A 20 -16.08 34.01 18.40
C GLU A 20 -17.28 33.06 18.56
N GLU A 21 -18.50 33.59 18.49
CA GLU A 21 -19.72 32.77 18.49
C GLU A 21 -19.78 31.84 17.28
N THR A 22 -19.31 32.30 16.13
CA THR A 22 -19.22 31.47 14.91
C THR A 22 -18.25 30.31 15.11
N GLN A 23 -17.11 30.55 15.77
CA GLN A 23 -16.12 29.52 16.07
C GLN A 23 -16.66 28.52 17.10
N GLN A 24 -17.34 28.99 18.15
CA GLN A 24 -17.95 28.14 19.16
C GLN A 24 -19.06 27.26 18.56
N GLN A 25 -19.94 27.82 17.72
CA GLN A 25 -20.94 27.02 17.00
C GLN A 25 -20.30 25.96 16.10
N ARG A 26 -19.21 26.28 15.40
CA ARG A 26 -18.47 25.30 14.59
C ARG A 26 -17.88 24.18 15.44
N ALA A 27 -17.36 24.49 16.63
CA ALA A 27 -16.84 23.50 17.56
C ALA A 27 -17.95 22.54 18.03
N THR A 28 -19.09 23.08 18.48
CA THR A 28 -20.25 22.26 18.89
C THR A 28 -20.77 21.39 17.75
N ILE A 29 -20.86 21.92 16.53
CA ILE A 29 -21.28 21.13 15.35
C ILE A 29 -20.29 20.01 15.05
N ARG A 30 -18.97 20.24 15.22
CA ARG A 30 -17.96 19.19 15.03
C ARG A 30 -18.12 18.08 16.06
N GLU A 31 -18.33 18.42 17.33
CA GLU A 31 -18.56 17.45 18.42
C GLU A 31 -19.81 16.61 18.18
N ILE A 32 -20.94 17.24 17.84
CA ILE A 32 -22.19 16.52 17.52
C ILE A 32 -21.98 15.55 16.35
N ASN A 33 -21.29 15.99 15.30
CA ASN A 33 -21.01 15.14 14.15
C ASN A 33 -19.99 14.03 14.46
N ALA A 34 -19.05 14.24 15.38
CA ALA A 34 -18.14 13.21 15.84
C ALA A 34 -18.91 12.14 16.63
N ALA A 35 -19.75 12.55 17.58
CA ALA A 35 -20.61 11.64 18.35
C ALA A 35 -21.54 10.81 17.44
N ARG A 36 -22.18 11.46 16.45
CA ARG A 36 -23.01 10.75 15.46
C ARG A 36 -22.24 9.72 14.65
N ARG A 37 -20.98 10.00 14.28
CA ARG A 37 -20.15 9.06 13.52
C ARG A 37 -19.79 7.81 14.32
N VAL A 38 -19.57 7.95 15.62
CA VAL A 38 -19.31 6.81 16.51
C VAL A 38 -20.54 5.91 16.65
N ALA A 39 -21.74 6.49 16.57
CA ALA A 39 -23.00 5.76 16.68
C ALA A 39 -23.43 5.04 15.38
N PHE A 40 -22.71 5.20 14.26
CA PHE A 40 -23.12 4.57 13.00
C PHE A 40 -22.85 3.07 12.97
N THR A 41 -23.82 2.33 12.45
CA THR A 41 -23.65 0.92 12.10
C THR A 41 -22.75 0.77 10.85
N PRO A 42 -22.11 -0.39 10.66
CA PRO A 42 -21.31 -0.65 9.45
C PRO A 42 -22.08 -0.43 8.14
N LYS A 43 -23.37 -0.74 8.11
CA LYS A 43 -24.25 -0.53 6.94
C LYS A 43 -24.46 0.95 6.65
N GLU A 44 -24.66 1.78 7.66
CA GLU A 44 -24.78 3.23 7.51
C GLU A 44 -23.47 3.89 7.10
N ILE A 45 -22.33 3.38 7.60
CA ILE A 45 -21.01 3.82 7.18
C ILE A 45 -20.81 3.58 5.68
N GLU A 46 -21.16 2.39 5.20
CA GLU A 46 -21.03 2.06 3.77
C GLU A 46 -21.97 2.88 2.90
N GLN A 47 -23.22 3.11 3.34
CA GLN A 47 -24.16 3.98 2.64
C GLN A 47 -23.69 5.44 2.59
N GLN A 48 -23.08 5.95 3.66
CA GLN A 48 -22.49 7.30 3.65
C GLN A 48 -21.29 7.40 2.70
N ARG A 49 -20.49 6.33 2.59
CA ARG A 49 -19.37 6.27 1.65
C ARG A 49 -19.85 6.26 0.21
N SER A 50 -20.85 5.46 -0.14
CA SER A 50 -21.41 5.42 -1.49
C SER A 50 -21.98 6.79 -1.89
N LEU A 51 -22.78 7.41 -1.02
CA LEU A 51 -23.30 8.77 -1.26
C LEU A 51 -22.20 9.83 -1.41
N ALA A 52 -21.09 9.70 -0.68
CA ALA A 52 -19.96 10.60 -0.82
C ALA A 52 -19.24 10.43 -2.17
N VAL A 53 -19.10 9.19 -2.64
CA VAL A 53 -18.56 8.87 -3.96
C VAL A 53 -19.46 9.46 -5.05
N ASP A 54 -20.77 9.21 -4.99
CA ASP A 54 -21.73 9.70 -5.99
C ASP A 54 -21.72 11.23 -6.08
N ARG A 55 -21.70 11.92 -4.93
CA ARG A 55 -21.59 13.39 -4.88
C ARG A 55 -20.27 13.89 -5.45
N SER A 56 -19.17 13.19 -5.20
CA SER A 56 -17.85 13.53 -5.76
C SER A 56 -17.85 13.37 -7.28
N MET A 57 -18.43 12.29 -7.78
CA MET A 57 -18.56 12.02 -9.20
C MET A 57 -19.45 13.06 -9.88
N ALA A 58 -20.61 13.38 -9.31
CA ALA A 58 -21.51 14.41 -9.82
C ALA A 58 -20.82 15.78 -9.90
N LYS A 59 -20.10 16.18 -8.84
CA LYS A 59 -19.33 17.45 -8.83
C LYS A 59 -18.26 17.50 -9.91
N ARG A 60 -17.57 16.39 -10.19
CA ARG A 60 -16.57 16.33 -11.27
C ARG A 60 -17.22 16.36 -12.65
N ALA A 61 -18.37 15.71 -12.80
CA ALA A 61 -19.11 15.69 -14.06
C ALA A 61 -19.63 17.10 -14.45
N THR A 62 -19.96 17.93 -13.47
CA THR A 62 -20.43 19.30 -13.69
C THR A 62 -19.35 20.36 -13.57
N ALA A 63 -18.09 19.98 -13.30
CA ALA A 63 -17.02 20.94 -13.10
C ALA A 63 -16.60 21.59 -14.42
N THR A 64 -16.43 22.91 -14.39
CA THR A 64 -15.82 23.62 -15.50
C THR A 64 -14.32 23.27 -15.62
N PRO A 65 -13.69 23.45 -16.79
CA PRO A 65 -12.25 23.20 -16.96
C PRO A 65 -11.37 23.99 -15.97
N ILE A 66 -11.79 25.21 -15.61
CA ILE A 66 -11.09 26.08 -14.65
C ILE A 66 -11.17 25.49 -13.24
N GLU A 67 -12.37 25.13 -12.77
CA GLU A 67 -12.55 24.50 -11.45
C GLU A 67 -11.82 23.15 -11.34
N ALA A 68 -11.77 22.39 -12.44
CA ALA A 68 -11.02 21.14 -12.50
C ALA A 68 -9.51 21.36 -12.36
N GLU A 69 -8.96 22.41 -12.96
CA GLU A 69 -7.54 22.74 -12.83
C GLU A 69 -7.20 23.26 -11.44
N GLU A 70 -8.01 24.13 -10.87
CA GLU A 70 -7.83 24.60 -9.49
C GLU A 70 -7.82 23.44 -8.48
N GLN A 71 -8.73 22.47 -8.65
CA GLN A 71 -8.74 21.26 -7.83
C GLN A 71 -7.46 20.43 -7.99
N ARG A 72 -6.90 20.34 -9.20
CA ARG A 72 -5.62 19.65 -9.45
C ARG A 72 -4.46 20.36 -8.76
N VAL A 73 -4.39 21.68 -8.83
CA VAL A 73 -3.36 22.49 -8.17
C VAL A 73 -3.43 22.29 -6.66
N LEU A 74 -4.62 22.44 -6.05
CA LEU A 74 -4.81 22.23 -4.61
C LEU A 74 -4.45 20.80 -4.16
N ALA A 75 -4.72 19.79 -4.99
CA ALA A 75 -4.34 18.41 -4.70
C ALA A 75 -2.81 18.22 -4.72
N ARG A 76 -2.11 18.87 -5.66
CA ARG A 76 -0.64 18.86 -5.73
C ARG A 76 -0.04 19.55 -4.51
N GLU A 77 -0.55 20.71 -4.12
CA GLU A 77 -0.09 21.44 -2.93
C GLU A 77 -0.25 20.59 -1.66
N ARG A 78 -1.44 20.01 -1.41
CA ARG A 78 -1.66 19.12 -0.26
C ARG A 78 -0.68 17.95 -0.24
N THR A 79 -0.39 17.37 -1.40
CA THR A 79 0.56 16.27 -1.53
C THR A 79 1.98 16.73 -1.23
N ALA A 80 2.37 17.92 -1.70
CA ALA A 80 3.66 18.54 -1.42
C ALA A 80 3.82 18.84 0.08
N THR A 81 2.82 19.46 0.72
CA THR A 81 2.82 19.73 2.17
C THR A 81 2.95 18.44 2.99
N ARG A 82 2.20 17.40 2.63
CA ARG A 82 2.30 16.09 3.31
C ARG A 82 3.69 15.46 3.15
N ARG A 83 4.30 15.60 1.97
CA ARG A 83 5.67 15.12 1.73
C ARG A 83 6.67 15.92 2.56
N ALA A 84 6.58 17.25 2.58
CA ALA A 84 7.44 18.11 3.38
C ALA A 84 7.36 17.78 4.89
N ALA A 85 6.15 17.51 5.40
CA ALA A 85 5.95 17.12 6.79
C ALA A 85 6.57 15.75 7.16
N ARG A 86 6.68 14.82 6.20
CA ARG A 86 7.33 13.50 6.42
C ARG A 86 8.87 13.55 6.38
N VAL A 87 9.47 14.56 5.75
CA VAL A 87 10.88 14.54 5.37
C VAL A 87 11.85 14.81 6.52
N SER A 88 11.43 15.29 7.70
CA SER A 88 12.40 15.69 8.74
C SER A 88 12.89 14.54 9.64
N GLU A 89 12.02 13.63 10.08
CA GLU A 89 12.35 12.56 11.03
C GLU A 89 12.34 11.16 10.40
N GLU A 90 11.28 10.79 9.68
CA GLU A 90 11.16 9.48 9.04
C GLU A 90 12.25 9.27 7.96
N ALA A 91 12.64 10.33 7.24
CA ALA A 91 13.68 10.23 6.22
C ALA A 91 15.07 9.94 6.82
N LYS A 92 15.40 10.54 7.98
CA LYS A 92 16.65 10.26 8.70
C LYS A 92 16.64 8.83 9.23
N GLN A 93 15.54 8.38 9.83
CA GLN A 93 15.40 7.01 10.30
C GLN A 93 15.50 6.00 9.14
N GLN A 94 14.80 6.21 8.02
CA GLN A 94 14.90 5.35 6.84
C GLN A 94 16.31 5.32 6.25
N GLN A 95 17.03 6.45 6.25
CA GLN A 95 18.42 6.51 5.79
C GLN A 95 19.36 5.71 6.70
N THR A 96 19.16 5.75 8.02
CA THR A 96 19.94 4.91 8.95
C THR A 96 19.63 3.42 8.79
N VAL A 97 18.36 3.06 8.55
CA VAL A 97 17.95 1.67 8.30
C VAL A 97 18.53 1.16 6.99
N ALA A 98 18.49 1.96 5.92
CA ALA A 98 19.08 1.63 4.62
C ALA A 98 20.62 1.51 4.70
N TYR A 99 21.28 2.38 5.46
CA TYR A 99 22.71 2.31 5.71
C TYR A 99 23.10 1.04 6.49
N LYS A 100 22.34 0.67 7.52
CA LYS A 100 22.55 -0.59 8.27
C LYS A 100 22.33 -1.81 7.38
N ALA A 101 21.28 -1.82 6.55
CA ALA A 101 20.98 -2.91 5.63
C ALA A 101 22.08 -3.10 4.56
N THR A 102 22.59 -2.02 3.98
CA THR A 102 23.67 -2.07 2.99
C THR A 102 25.01 -2.51 3.60
N ARG A 103 25.31 -2.11 4.84
CA ARG A 103 26.51 -2.58 5.56
C ARG A 103 26.45 -4.09 5.82
N LEU A 104 25.29 -4.62 6.21
CA LEU A 104 25.09 -6.05 6.43
C LEU A 104 25.16 -6.87 5.13
N GLN A 105 24.64 -6.34 4.01
CA GLN A 105 24.81 -7.01 2.71
C GLN A 105 26.28 -7.06 2.28
N LYS A 106 27.06 -6.00 2.53
CA LYS A 106 28.50 -5.99 2.23
C LYS A 106 29.27 -7.03 3.05
N THR A 107 28.97 -7.19 4.34
CA THR A 107 29.63 -8.22 5.17
C THR A 107 29.25 -9.65 4.76
N VAL A 108 28.00 -9.89 4.34
CA VAL A 108 27.58 -11.19 3.79
C VAL A 108 28.29 -11.50 2.47
N LYS A 109 28.37 -10.53 1.55
CA LYS A 109 29.11 -10.69 0.28
C LYS A 109 30.60 -10.92 0.52
N GLN A 110 31.21 -10.22 1.48
CA GLN A 110 32.62 -10.39 1.81
C GLN A 110 32.93 -11.79 2.35
N LYS A 111 32.06 -12.33 3.21
CA LYS A 111 32.16 -13.73 3.70
C LYS A 111 31.95 -14.77 2.58
N GLN A 112 31.05 -14.51 1.63
CA GLN A 112 30.89 -15.36 0.44
C GLN A 112 32.09 -15.31 -0.52
N THR A 113 32.73 -14.15 -0.68
CA THR A 113 33.93 -14.01 -1.53
C THR A 113 35.19 -14.64 -0.93
N VAL A 114 35.29 -14.73 0.41
CA VAL A 114 36.42 -15.43 1.07
C VAL A 114 36.34 -16.94 0.86
N MET A 115 35.15 -17.52 0.71
CA MET A 115 34.98 -18.96 0.43
C MET A 115 35.08 -19.34 -1.05
N LYS A 116 35.18 -18.36 -1.97
CA LYS A 116 35.29 -18.60 -3.42
C LYS A 116 36.41 -17.77 -4.04
N ARG A 117 37.66 -18.14 -3.76
CA ARG A 117 38.80 -17.76 -4.62
C ARG A 117 39.50 -19.02 -5.13
N LYS A 118 38.99 -19.56 -6.24
CA LYS A 118 39.85 -20.14 -7.28
C LYS A 118 40.23 -18.99 -8.21
N PRO A 119 41.49 -18.85 -8.63
CA PRO A 119 41.88 -17.80 -9.56
C PRO A 119 41.40 -18.22 -10.95
N ASN A 120 40.36 -17.56 -11.46
CA ASN A 120 40.02 -17.67 -12.87
C ASN A 120 40.80 -16.60 -13.61
N GLN A 121 41.63 -17.07 -14.53
CA GLN A 121 42.47 -16.29 -15.42
C GLN A 121 41.65 -15.30 -16.24
N ASP A 122 42.28 -14.16 -16.54
CA ASP A 122 41.80 -13.08 -17.37
C ASP A 122 41.42 -13.56 -18.78
N ALA A 123 40.15 -13.95 -18.95
CA ALA A 123 39.56 -14.04 -20.27
C ALA A 123 39.11 -12.63 -20.66
N LYS A 124 39.67 -12.09 -21.76
CA LYS A 124 39.18 -10.88 -22.43
C LYS A 124 37.65 -10.92 -22.48
N VAL A 125 37.01 -10.05 -21.71
CA VAL A 125 35.56 -9.99 -21.62
C VAL A 125 35.06 -9.30 -22.88
N ASP A 126 34.80 -10.07 -23.92
CA ASP A 126 33.98 -9.62 -25.03
C ASP A 126 32.60 -9.28 -24.49
N TRP A 127 32.14 -8.06 -24.81
CA TRP A 127 30.80 -7.62 -24.45
C TRP A 127 29.77 -8.60 -25.03
N PRO A 128 28.76 -9.04 -24.25
CA PRO A 128 27.74 -9.92 -24.76
C PRO A 128 27.08 -9.29 -25.98
N LYS A 129 26.89 -10.09 -27.04
CA LYS A 129 26.19 -9.63 -28.24
C LYS A 129 24.82 -9.06 -27.86
N PRO A 130 24.36 -7.97 -28.51
CA PRO A 130 23.04 -7.42 -28.28
C PRO A 130 21.99 -8.52 -28.39
N VAL A 131 21.09 -8.60 -27.40
CA VAL A 131 20.00 -9.56 -27.41
C VAL A 131 19.10 -9.27 -28.60
N ASP A 132 18.82 -10.33 -29.35
CA ASP A 132 17.99 -10.28 -30.55
C ASP A 132 16.58 -9.74 -30.25
N MET A 133 15.99 -9.06 -31.23
CA MET A 133 14.69 -8.40 -31.05
C MET A 133 13.56 -9.40 -30.83
N ASP A 134 13.58 -10.56 -31.48
CA ASP A 134 12.55 -11.58 -31.30
C ASP A 134 12.61 -12.17 -29.89
N CYS A 135 13.82 -12.33 -29.35
CA CYS A 135 14.03 -12.73 -27.97
C CYS A 135 13.44 -11.70 -26.99
N LYS A 136 13.69 -10.39 -27.21
CA LYS A 136 13.10 -9.32 -26.38
C LYS A 136 11.57 -9.31 -26.45
N VAL A 137 11.00 -9.46 -27.64
CA VAL A 137 9.54 -9.47 -27.85
C VAL A 137 8.91 -10.68 -27.16
N ASN A 138 9.50 -11.87 -27.27
CA ASN A 138 9.02 -13.06 -26.58
C ASN A 138 9.16 -12.95 -25.06
N CYS A 139 10.28 -12.42 -24.56
CA CYS A 139 10.44 -12.14 -23.13
C CYS A 139 9.38 -11.17 -22.63
N LEU A 140 9.07 -10.12 -23.37
CA LEU A 140 8.03 -9.15 -23.01
C LEU A 140 6.64 -9.78 -23.03
N LYS A 141 6.31 -10.57 -24.06
CA LYS A 141 5.04 -11.30 -24.15
C LYS A 141 4.86 -12.26 -22.97
N ASN A 142 5.87 -13.07 -22.67
CA ASN A 142 5.86 -13.97 -21.53
C ASN A 142 5.75 -13.20 -20.21
N PHE A 143 6.47 -12.09 -20.07
CA PHE A 143 6.38 -11.24 -18.89
C PHE A 143 4.97 -10.69 -18.69
N ILE A 144 4.36 -10.11 -19.73
CA ILE A 144 2.99 -9.58 -19.68
C ILE A 144 2.00 -10.70 -19.36
N GLN A 145 2.16 -11.88 -19.95
CA GLN A 145 1.31 -13.04 -19.66
C GLN A 145 1.42 -13.47 -18.20
N HIS A 146 2.63 -13.57 -17.65
CA HIS A 146 2.87 -13.91 -16.24
C HIS A 146 2.49 -12.80 -15.25
N MET A 147 2.47 -11.55 -15.70
CA MET A 147 2.02 -10.38 -14.92
C MET A 147 0.54 -10.06 -15.14
N SER A 148 -0.19 -10.88 -15.91
CA SER A 148 -1.64 -10.79 -15.98
C SER A 148 -2.24 -10.96 -14.58
N MET A 149 -3.29 -10.20 -14.28
CA MET A 149 -3.95 -10.28 -12.96
C MET A 149 -4.42 -11.70 -12.64
N ASP A 150 -4.76 -12.50 -13.65
CA ASP A 150 -5.14 -13.89 -13.49
C ASP A 150 -3.95 -14.72 -12.97
N SER A 151 -2.78 -14.63 -13.60
CA SER A 151 -1.55 -15.32 -13.15
C SER A 151 -1.00 -14.81 -11.82
N LEU A 152 -1.18 -13.52 -11.50
CA LEU A 152 -0.76 -12.93 -10.21
C LEU A 152 -1.68 -13.31 -9.04
N THR A 153 -2.90 -13.76 -9.34
CA THR A 153 -3.80 -14.33 -8.34
C THR A 153 -3.56 -15.81 -8.08
N GLU A 154 -2.72 -16.47 -8.89
CA GLU A 154 -2.27 -17.84 -8.63
C GLU A 154 -1.13 -17.85 -7.60
N SER A 155 -1.18 -18.82 -6.69
CA SER A 155 -0.05 -19.16 -5.83
C SER A 155 0.28 -20.64 -5.97
N VAL A 156 1.57 -20.94 -5.83
CA VAL A 156 2.07 -22.32 -5.86
C VAL A 156 1.92 -22.91 -4.47
N CYS A 157 1.27 -24.06 -4.36
CA CYS A 157 1.22 -24.81 -3.11
C CYS A 157 2.62 -25.31 -2.74
N GLY A 158 3.14 -24.94 -1.57
CA GLY A 158 4.47 -25.39 -1.11
C GLY A 158 4.59 -26.88 -0.82
N ILE A 159 3.47 -27.62 -0.79
CA ILE A 159 3.45 -29.08 -0.53
C ILE A 159 3.39 -29.86 -1.85
N CYS A 160 2.41 -29.57 -2.71
CA CYS A 160 2.20 -30.32 -3.96
C CYS A 160 2.81 -29.65 -5.20
N ASN A 161 3.38 -28.46 -5.07
CA ASN A 161 3.95 -27.67 -6.18
C ASN A 161 2.98 -27.39 -7.34
N ILE A 162 1.67 -27.46 -7.08
CA ILE A 162 0.62 -27.16 -8.07
C ILE A 162 0.25 -25.67 -7.95
N ARG A 163 0.09 -24.99 -9.10
CA ARG A 163 -0.46 -23.63 -9.18
C ARG A 163 -1.97 -23.67 -9.00
N ARG A 164 -2.49 -22.86 -8.07
CA ARG A 164 -3.92 -22.69 -7.83
C ARG A 164 -4.24 -21.23 -7.57
N TYR A 165 -5.44 -20.78 -7.92
CA TYR A 165 -5.90 -19.45 -7.58
C TYR A 165 -5.98 -19.28 -6.06
N LYS A 166 -5.54 -18.13 -5.54
CA LYS A 166 -5.61 -17.78 -4.10
C LYS A 166 -7.02 -17.90 -3.52
N ARG A 167 -8.05 -17.70 -4.35
CA ARG A 167 -9.47 -17.85 -3.97
C ARG A 167 -9.85 -19.31 -3.70
N GLU A 168 -9.15 -20.26 -4.31
CA GLU A 168 -9.38 -21.71 -4.16
C GLU A 168 -8.49 -22.34 -3.07
N LEU A 169 -7.43 -21.65 -2.67
CA LEU A 169 -6.51 -22.13 -1.65
C LEU A 169 -7.11 -21.93 -0.25
N ARG A 170 -7.46 -23.05 0.37
CA ARG A 170 -7.80 -23.09 1.79
C ARG A 170 -6.52 -23.22 2.59
N HIS A 171 -6.30 -22.29 3.52
CA HIS A 171 -5.23 -22.41 4.50
C HIS A 171 -5.58 -23.55 5.46
N VAL A 172 -4.78 -24.62 5.44
CA VAL A 172 -4.90 -25.73 6.38
C VAL A 172 -3.81 -25.55 7.44
N PRO A 173 -4.15 -25.44 8.74
CA PRO A 173 -3.17 -25.46 9.82
C PRO A 173 -2.28 -26.70 9.70
N LEU A 174 -0.97 -26.55 9.91
CA LEU A 174 -0.01 -27.66 9.86
C LEU A 174 -0.44 -28.85 10.75
N SER A 175 -1.02 -28.55 11.92
CA SER A 175 -1.55 -29.56 12.86
C SER A 175 -2.68 -30.44 12.30
N LYS A 176 -3.32 -30.05 11.19
CA LYS A 176 -4.40 -30.80 10.54
C LYS A 176 -3.93 -31.61 9.34
N ILE A 177 -2.63 -31.61 9.02
CA ILE A 177 -2.07 -32.40 7.93
C ILE A 177 -1.85 -33.84 8.46
N PRO A 178 -2.52 -34.86 7.88
CA PRO A 178 -2.28 -36.24 8.25
C PRO A 178 -0.81 -36.61 8.04
N SER A 179 -0.21 -37.32 9.00
CA SER A 179 1.18 -37.78 8.91
C SER A 179 2.20 -36.66 8.72
N ILE A 180 1.99 -35.48 9.32
CA ILE A 180 2.96 -34.36 9.30
C ILE A 180 4.36 -34.78 9.79
N GLU A 181 4.45 -35.79 10.66
CA GLU A 181 5.69 -36.37 11.15
C GLU A 181 6.57 -36.97 10.04
N LEU A 182 5.98 -37.31 8.89
CA LEU A 182 6.69 -37.80 7.70
C LEU A 182 7.25 -36.66 6.82
N LEU A 183 6.76 -35.43 6.99
CA LEU A 183 7.28 -34.25 6.29
C LEU A 183 8.61 -33.83 6.92
N LYS A 184 9.69 -34.45 6.47
CA LYS A 184 11.04 -34.04 6.83
C LYS A 184 11.40 -32.77 6.08
N ILE A 185 11.62 -31.70 6.82
CA ILE A 185 12.18 -30.46 6.26
C ILE A 185 13.58 -30.80 5.74
N HIS A 186 13.85 -30.45 4.48
CA HIS A 186 15.18 -30.62 3.90
C HIS A 186 16.22 -29.92 4.79
N PRO A 187 17.36 -30.55 5.14
CA PRO A 187 18.32 -30.00 6.11
C PRO A 187 18.82 -28.59 5.75
N ASP A 188 18.89 -28.26 4.46
CA ASP A 188 19.25 -26.91 3.98
C ASP A 188 18.23 -25.83 4.35
N LEU A 189 16.95 -26.21 4.52
CA LEU A 189 15.85 -25.30 4.86
C LEU A 189 15.69 -25.13 6.38
N HIS A 190 16.25 -26.03 7.17
CA HIS A 190 16.16 -26.00 8.63
C HIS A 190 16.72 -24.71 9.26
N ASN A 191 17.74 -24.11 8.62
CA ASN A 191 18.37 -22.86 9.06
C ASN A 191 17.67 -21.60 8.52
N ILE A 192 16.77 -21.75 7.56
CA ILE A 192 16.10 -20.66 6.86
C ILE A 192 14.73 -20.38 7.48
N ILE A 193 13.99 -21.44 7.83
CA ILE A 193 12.62 -21.34 8.37
C ILE A 193 12.56 -20.54 9.69
N PRO A 194 13.44 -20.75 10.69
CA PRO A 194 13.41 -19.98 11.94
C PRO A 194 13.65 -18.48 11.70
N LYS A 195 14.57 -18.14 10.78
CA LYS A 195 14.88 -16.75 10.44
C LYS A 195 13.72 -16.05 9.75
N ILE A 196 12.96 -16.75 8.91
CA ILE A 196 11.77 -16.19 8.26
C ILE A 196 10.65 -15.98 9.28
N GLN A 197 10.50 -16.88 10.26
CA GLN A 197 9.53 -16.73 11.34
C GLN A 197 9.86 -15.54 12.26
N GLU A 198 11.13 -15.33 12.60
CA GLU A 198 11.56 -14.14 13.34
C GLU A 198 11.25 -12.83 12.59
N ILE A 199 11.51 -12.78 11.28
CA ILE A 199 11.22 -11.61 10.45
C ILE A 199 9.72 -11.30 10.40
N ASN A 200 8.86 -12.32 10.33
CA ASN A 200 7.41 -12.13 10.30
C ASN A 200 6.84 -11.69 11.67
N SER A 201 7.46 -12.14 12.77
CA SER A 201 7.12 -11.68 14.12
C SER A 201 7.50 -10.21 14.36
N PHE A 202 8.59 -9.73 13.77
CA PHE A 202 8.99 -8.32 13.82
C PHE A 202 8.08 -7.40 12.99
N ASN A 203 7.48 -7.90 11.91
CA ASN A 203 6.56 -7.13 11.06
C ASN A 203 5.11 -7.10 11.58
N SER A 204 4.82 -7.80 12.68
CA SER A 204 3.48 -7.87 13.29
C SER A 204 3.33 -6.98 14.55
N ASN A 205 4.35 -6.18 14.88
CA ASN A 205 4.30 -5.09 15.87
C ASN A 205 4.34 -3.72 15.15
#